data_AF-A0AAV4RLI6-F1
#
_entry.id   AF-A0AAV4RLI6-F1
#
_cell.length_a   1.000
_cell.length_b   1.000
_cell.length_c   1.000
_cell.angle_alpha   90.00
_cell.angle_beta   90.00
_cell.angle_gamma   90.00
#
_symmetry.space_group_name_H-M   'P 1'
#
loop_
_entity.id
_entity.type
_entity.pdbx_description
1 polymer ?
#
loop_
_entity_poly.entity_id
_entity_poly.type
_entity_poly.pdbx_seq_one_letter_code
_entity_poly.pdbx_strand_id
1 'polypeptide(L)'
;MKFFSDFVSSSKSLSAPYDNQRPSTEADYLAYWVMPPPEHRPHEYGRPMQMIYSIAHDSFLTQDLLMEMRLISEYYRSTGEALDFNSSFSTGSGTFWEKLQSSLRTKLPRDLMVTGTQSTAQAQAVTHFWDFLKGLIMMDEQARCEKRNVATDVKRI
;
A
#
# COMPACT_ATOMS: atom_id res chain seq x y z
N MET A 1 23.00 5.21 -23.99
CA MET A 1 22.71 5.13 -22.54
C MET A 1 21.57 4.14 -22.31
N LYS A 2 21.93 2.88 -22.08
CA LYS A 2 21.03 1.82 -21.60
C LYS A 2 21.85 1.02 -20.59
N PHE A 3 21.16 0.31 -19.71
CA PHE A 3 21.64 -0.45 -18.54
C PHE A 3 21.51 0.28 -17.21
N PHE A 4 20.28 0.69 -16.88
CA PHE A 4 19.80 0.55 -15.50
C PHE A 4 19.19 -0.83 -15.38
N SER A 5 19.94 -1.79 -14.82
CA SER A 5 19.36 -3.02 -14.31
C SER A 5 19.40 -2.93 -12.79
N ASP A 6 18.35 -2.38 -12.21
CA ASP A 6 18.18 -2.35 -10.76
C ASP A 6 17.77 -3.75 -10.29
N PHE A 7 18.63 -4.42 -9.52
CA PHE A 7 18.22 -5.61 -8.78
C PHE A 7 17.73 -5.15 -7.41
N VAL A 8 16.44 -4.85 -7.32
CA VAL A 8 15.74 -4.68 -6.04
C VAL A 8 15.36 -6.07 -5.56
N SER A 9 16.09 -6.61 -4.57
CA SER A 9 15.65 -7.78 -3.83
C SER A 9 14.57 -7.35 -2.83
N SER A 10 13.35 -7.14 -3.33
CA SER A 10 12.18 -6.92 -2.48
C SER A 10 11.82 -8.22 -1.80
N SER A 11 12.02 -8.30 -0.49
CA SER A 11 11.69 -9.52 0.25
C SER A 11 10.21 -9.62 0.58
N LYS A 12 9.40 -8.56 0.53
CA LYS A 12 7.97 -8.68 0.87
C LYS A 12 7.00 -7.73 0.13
N SER A 13 6.18 -8.30 -0.76
CA SER A 13 4.83 -7.81 -1.09
C SER A 13 3.83 -8.36 -0.05
N LEU A 14 2.56 -7.92 -0.09
CA LEU A 14 1.47 -8.42 0.78
C LEU A 14 1.30 -9.97 0.74
N SER A 15 1.92 -10.64 -0.24
CA SER A 15 1.87 -12.08 -0.50
C SER A 15 3.20 -12.83 -0.30
N ALA A 16 4.23 -12.21 0.28
CA ALA A 16 5.55 -12.84 0.45
C ALA A 16 5.68 -13.62 1.76
N PRO A 17 6.54 -14.67 1.82
CA PRO A 17 6.64 -15.55 2.98
C PRO A 17 7.04 -14.77 4.23
N TYR A 18 6.12 -14.76 5.19
CA TYR A 18 6.33 -14.16 6.51
C TYR A 18 7.40 -14.95 7.27
N ASP A 19 8.36 -14.25 7.86
CA ASP A 19 9.32 -14.87 8.76
C ASP A 19 8.66 -14.92 10.15
N ASN A 20 8.21 -16.10 10.55
CA ASN A 20 7.53 -16.35 11.83
C ASN A 20 8.41 -16.03 13.05
N GLN A 21 9.72 -15.84 12.87
CA GLN A 21 10.66 -15.50 13.96
C GLN A 21 10.75 -13.99 14.21
N ARG A 22 10.19 -13.14 13.34
CA ARG A 22 10.18 -11.68 13.54
C ARG A 22 8.83 -11.20 14.07
N PRO A 23 8.80 -10.47 15.20
CA PRO A 23 7.57 -9.88 15.73
C PRO A 23 7.12 -8.63 14.97
N SER A 24 7.95 -8.09 14.07
CA SER A 24 7.62 -6.91 13.27
C SER A 24 6.85 -7.29 12.00
N THR A 25 5.70 -6.65 11.80
CA THR A 25 4.89 -6.73 10.58
C THR A 25 5.50 -5.95 9.42
N GLU A 26 6.63 -5.26 9.62
CA GLU A 26 7.27 -4.44 8.59
C GLU A 26 8.20 -5.25 7.68
N ALA A 27 8.25 -4.84 6.41
CA ALA A 27 9.13 -5.41 5.39
C ALA A 27 10.47 -4.67 5.34
N ASP A 28 11.57 -5.41 5.48
CA ASP A 28 12.92 -4.89 5.25
C ASP A 28 13.36 -5.22 3.82
N TYR A 29 13.86 -4.23 3.10
CA TYR A 29 14.51 -4.44 1.82
C TYR A 29 15.97 -3.99 1.85
N LEU A 30 16.82 -4.81 1.25
CA LEU A 30 18.24 -4.53 1.05
C LEU A 30 18.44 -4.23 -0.44
N ALA A 31 19.02 -3.07 -0.72
CA ALA A 31 19.26 -2.62 -2.07
C ALA A 31 20.77 -2.47 -2.30
N TYR A 32 21.24 -2.96 -3.45
CA TYR A 32 22.63 -2.86 -3.86
C TYR A 32 22.73 -2.08 -5.17
N TRP A 33 23.72 -1.22 -5.27
CA TRP A 33 24.11 -0.55 -6.51
C TRP A 33 25.48 -1.06 -6.92
N VAL A 34 25.68 -1.28 -8.22
CA VAL A 34 26.95 -1.77 -8.73
C VAL A 34 27.76 -0.58 -9.20
N MET A 35 28.89 -0.32 -8.54
CA MET A 35 29.84 0.69 -9.00
C MET A 35 30.43 0.22 -10.34
N PRO A 36 30.36 1.02 -11.41
CA PRO A 36 30.98 0.64 -12.68
C PRO A 36 32.49 0.50 -12.50
N PRO A 37 33.14 -0.42 -13.24
CA PRO A 37 34.58 -0.58 -13.17
C PRO A 37 35.28 0.72 -13.60
N PRO A 38 36.44 1.04 -12.99
CA PRO A 38 37.22 2.22 -13.38
C PRO A 38 37.62 2.20 -14.85
N GLU A 39 37.66 3.36 -15.51
CA GLU A 39 37.98 3.47 -16.95
C GLU A 39 39.35 2.86 -17.31
N HIS A 40 40.30 2.87 -16.37
CA HIS A 40 41.64 2.32 -16.56
C HIS A 40 41.70 0.78 -16.49
N ARG A 41 40.60 0.11 -16.08
CA ARG A 41 40.49 -1.36 -16.01
C ARG A 41 39.07 -1.82 -16.38
N PRO A 42 38.68 -1.70 -17.66
CA PRO A 42 37.31 -2.01 -18.12
C PRO A 42 36.96 -3.51 -18.07
N HIS A 43 37.95 -4.39 -17.93
CA HIS A 43 37.74 -5.83 -17.79
C HIS A 43 37.38 -6.27 -16.36
N GLU A 44 37.39 -5.35 -15.39
CA GLU A 44 37.00 -5.66 -14.01
C GLU A 44 35.48 -5.69 -13.85
N TYR A 45 35.01 -6.56 -12.96
CA TYR A 45 33.61 -6.56 -12.57
C TYR A 45 33.30 -5.37 -11.67
N GLY A 46 32.12 -4.79 -11.86
CA GLY A 46 31.61 -3.75 -10.96
C GLY A 46 31.47 -4.29 -9.54
N ARG A 47 31.70 -3.42 -8.55
CA ARG A 47 31.65 -3.80 -7.13
C ARG A 47 30.24 -3.56 -6.59
N PRO A 48 29.58 -4.57 -5.99
CA PRO A 48 28.30 -4.34 -5.33
C PRO A 48 28.56 -3.48 -4.10
N MET A 49 27.83 -2.38 -4.01
CA MET A 49 27.80 -1.49 -2.88
C MET A 49 26.43 -1.58 -2.23
N GLN A 50 26.36 -1.64 -0.91
CA GLN A 50 25.09 -1.54 -0.19
C GLN A 50 24.60 -0.09 -0.24
N MET A 51 23.31 0.09 -0.52
CA MET A 51 22.67 1.40 -0.42
C MET A 51 22.19 1.67 1.00
N ILE A 52 22.42 2.90 1.48
CA ILE A 52 21.81 3.45 2.69
C ILE A 52 20.81 4.51 2.23
N TYR A 53 19.59 4.44 2.73
CA TYR A 53 18.52 5.35 2.36
C TYR A 53 17.85 5.95 3.60
N SER A 54 17.24 7.12 3.41
CA SER A 54 16.36 7.76 4.39
C SER A 54 14.98 7.95 3.77
N ILE A 55 13.94 7.60 4.52
CA ILE A 55 12.54 7.80 4.08
C ILE A 55 12.09 9.18 4.54
N ALA A 56 11.62 10.01 3.60
CA ALA A 56 10.96 11.26 3.89
C ALA A 56 9.46 11.11 3.66
N HIS A 57 8.66 11.39 4.69
CA HIS A 57 7.21 11.41 4.57
C HIS A 57 6.69 12.74 4.05
N ASP A 58 5.62 12.68 3.27
CA ASP A 58 4.92 13.87 2.80
C ASP A 58 4.34 14.67 3.98
N SER A 59 4.18 15.97 3.76
CA SER A 59 3.63 16.87 4.78
C SER A 59 2.14 16.65 5.01
N PHE A 60 1.37 16.42 3.94
CA PHE A 60 -0.08 16.27 3.96
C PHE A 60 -0.56 15.49 2.74
N LEU A 61 -1.79 14.99 2.79
CA LEU A 61 -2.43 14.30 1.67
C LEU A 61 -3.06 15.31 0.70
N THR A 62 -2.67 15.27 -0.57
CA THR A 62 -3.21 16.17 -1.60
C THR A 62 -4.55 15.67 -2.15
N GLN A 63 -5.35 16.60 -2.69
CA GLN A 63 -6.63 16.25 -3.34
C GLN A 63 -6.42 15.36 -4.57
N ASP A 64 -5.37 15.61 -5.35
CA ASP A 64 -5.04 14.80 -6.53
C ASP A 64 -4.74 13.36 -6.14
N LEU A 65 -3.99 13.15 -5.06
CA LEU A 65 -3.68 11.80 -4.54
C LEU A 65 -4.95 11.08 -4.06
N LEU A 66 -5.85 11.77 -3.36
CA LEU A 66 -7.16 11.20 -2.98
C LEU A 66 -7.98 10.77 -4.19
N MET A 67 -7.97 11.58 -5.26
CA MET A 67 -8.63 11.26 -6.51
C MET A 67 -8.00 10.05 -7.21
N GLU A 68 -6.67 9.96 -7.26
CA GLU A 68 -5.97 8.80 -7.83
C GLU A 68 -6.28 7.51 -7.06
N MET A 69 -6.27 7.56 -5.72
CA MET A 69 -6.65 6.41 -4.88
C MET A 69 -8.05 5.91 -5.22
N ARG A 70 -8.98 6.84 -5.46
CA ARG A 70 -10.34 6.50 -5.90
C ARG A 70 -10.34 5.82 -7.27
N LEU A 71 -9.64 6.37 -8.26
CA LEU A 71 -9.57 5.79 -9.61
C LEU A 71 -8.97 4.38 -9.58
N ILE A 72 -7.92 4.17 -8.80
CA ILE A 72 -7.28 2.85 -8.63
C ILE A 72 -8.26 1.86 -8.00
N SER A 73 -8.98 2.27 -6.96
CA SER A 73 -10.00 1.40 -6.32
C SER A 73 -11.12 1.02 -7.29
N GLU A 74 -11.56 1.95 -8.14
CA GLU A 74 -12.59 1.70 -9.15
C GLU A 74 -12.10 0.73 -10.22
N TYR A 75 -10.84 0.86 -10.64
CA TYR A 75 -10.20 -0.04 -11.60
C TYR A 75 -10.16 -1.48 -11.07
N TYR A 76 -9.58 -1.73 -9.89
CA TYR A 76 -9.49 -3.08 -9.32
C TYR A 76 -10.85 -3.67 -8.95
N ARG A 77 -11.85 -2.83 -8.66
CA ARG A 77 -13.23 -3.30 -8.50
C ARG A 77 -13.82 -3.81 -9.81
N SER A 78 -13.46 -3.20 -10.94
CA SER A 78 -13.97 -3.62 -12.26
C SER A 78 -13.42 -4.98 -12.70
N THR A 79 -12.24 -5.38 -12.22
CA THR A 79 -11.62 -6.67 -12.57
C THR A 79 -12.21 -7.84 -11.79
N GLY A 80 -12.93 -7.59 -10.68
CA GLY A 80 -13.56 -8.62 -9.87
C GLY A 80 -12.59 -9.39 -8.96
N GLU A 81 -11.31 -9.01 -8.92
CA GLU A 81 -10.26 -9.63 -8.11
C GLU A 81 -10.13 -8.97 -6.72
N ALA A 82 -11.23 -8.49 -6.16
CA ALA A 82 -11.22 -7.83 -4.86
C ALA A 82 -11.07 -8.87 -3.74
N LEU A 83 -10.03 -8.71 -2.92
CA LEU A 83 -9.86 -9.44 -1.67
C LEU A 83 -11.02 -9.11 -0.71
N ASP A 84 -11.53 -10.12 0.01
CA ASP A 84 -12.45 -9.88 1.11
C ASP A 84 -11.64 -9.45 2.35
N PHE A 85 -11.66 -8.15 2.68
CA PHE A 85 -10.88 -7.64 3.81
C PHE A 85 -11.51 -7.97 5.18
N ASN A 86 -12.77 -8.42 5.23
CA ASN A 86 -13.39 -8.93 6.45
C ASN A 86 -13.02 -10.39 6.72
N SER A 87 -12.45 -11.09 5.75
CA SER A 87 -11.98 -12.45 5.94
C SER A 87 -10.80 -12.49 6.93
N SER A 88 -10.70 -13.61 7.65
CA SER A 88 -9.60 -13.84 8.59
C SER A 88 -8.30 -14.08 7.82
N PHE A 89 -7.22 -13.38 8.18
CA PHE A 89 -5.92 -13.53 7.53
C PHE A 89 -5.25 -14.89 7.86
N SER A 90 -5.30 -15.30 9.13
CA SER A 90 -4.94 -16.65 9.58
C SER A 90 -5.62 -16.97 10.91
N THR A 91 -5.69 -18.24 11.28
CA THR A 91 -6.22 -18.70 12.58
C THR A 91 -5.58 -17.92 13.73
N GLY A 92 -6.32 -16.95 14.30
CA GLY A 92 -5.90 -16.12 15.44
C GLY A 92 -5.18 -14.81 15.12
N SER A 93 -5.00 -14.39 13.86
CA SER A 93 -4.19 -13.20 13.49
C SER A 93 -4.97 -12.00 12.91
N GLY A 94 -6.22 -11.80 13.34
CA GLY A 94 -7.04 -10.66 12.93
C GLY A 94 -7.53 -10.71 11.48
N THR A 95 -8.21 -9.65 11.05
CA THR A 95 -8.73 -9.50 9.68
C THR A 95 -7.66 -8.93 8.73
N PHE A 96 -7.82 -9.14 7.42
CA PHE A 96 -6.98 -8.47 6.42
C PHE A 96 -7.03 -6.94 6.56
N TRP A 97 -8.18 -6.38 6.96
CA TRP A 97 -8.34 -4.96 7.26
C TRP A 97 -7.43 -4.49 8.39
N GLU A 98 -7.36 -5.20 9.51
CA GLU A 98 -6.49 -4.83 10.64
C GLU A 98 -5.01 -4.86 10.26
N LYS A 99 -4.61 -5.82 9.44
CA LYS A 99 -3.25 -5.90 8.89
C LYS A 99 -2.94 -4.75 7.94
N LEU A 100 -3.90 -4.39 7.07
CA LEU A 100 -3.77 -3.23 6.20
C LEU A 100 -3.59 -1.95 7.02
N GLN A 101 -4.44 -1.74 8.03
CA GLN A 101 -4.34 -0.59 8.93
C GLN A 101 -2.98 -0.56 9.64
N SER A 102 -2.54 -1.68 10.21
CA SER A 102 -1.24 -1.78 10.89
C SER A 102 -0.08 -1.46 9.96
N SER A 103 -0.09 -1.96 8.72
CA SER A 103 0.96 -1.73 7.74
C SER A 103 0.99 -0.28 7.23
N LEU A 104 -0.15 0.38 7.11
CA LEU A 104 -0.25 1.73 6.57
C LEU A 104 -0.02 2.81 7.63
N ARG A 105 -0.35 2.56 8.90
CA ARG A 105 -0.23 3.55 9.99
C ARG A 105 1.16 4.20 10.08
N THR A 106 2.23 3.46 9.79
CA THR A 106 3.61 3.98 9.84
C THR A 106 4.06 4.67 8.55
N LYS A 107 3.24 4.62 7.50
CA LYS A 107 3.55 5.16 6.16
C LYS A 107 2.69 6.37 5.78
N LEU A 108 1.76 6.79 6.64
CA LEU A 108 0.91 7.95 6.37
C LEU A 108 1.74 9.26 6.32
N PRO A 109 1.24 10.29 5.62
CA PRO A 109 1.77 11.64 5.70
C PRO A 109 1.83 12.16 7.15
N ARG A 110 2.73 13.11 7.42
CA ARG A 110 3.06 13.58 8.78
C ARG A 110 1.87 14.16 9.55
N ASP A 111 0.93 14.80 8.88
CA ASP A 111 -0.30 15.35 9.47
C ASP A 111 -1.26 14.27 9.99
N LEU A 112 -1.19 13.07 9.42
CA LEU A 112 -1.97 11.89 9.78
C LEU A 112 -1.19 10.93 10.71
N MET A 113 0.08 11.20 10.99
CA MET A 113 0.88 10.42 11.93
C MET A 113 0.54 10.82 13.38
N VAL A 114 0.06 9.86 14.17
CA VAL A 114 -0.27 10.06 15.57
C VAL A 114 1.01 10.07 16.41
N THR A 115 1.61 11.25 16.61
CA THR A 115 2.70 11.45 17.59
C THR A 115 2.11 12.00 18.89
N GLY A 116 2.62 11.57 20.05
CA GLY A 116 1.97 11.61 21.38
C GLY A 116 1.36 12.91 21.92
N THR A 117 1.41 14.03 21.21
CA THR A 117 0.66 15.26 21.51
C THR A 117 -0.43 15.45 20.45
N GLN A 118 -1.57 14.78 20.62
CA GLN A 118 -2.66 14.85 19.65
C GLN A 118 -3.36 16.21 19.72
N SER A 119 -3.38 16.94 18.59
CA SER A 119 -4.42 17.93 18.36
C SER A 119 -5.73 17.20 18.03
N THR A 120 -6.86 17.65 18.57
CA THR A 120 -8.19 17.08 18.28
C THR A 120 -8.48 17.03 16.77
N ALA A 121 -7.98 17.99 16.01
CA ALA A 121 -8.11 18.05 14.56
C ALA A 121 -7.37 16.91 13.84
N GLN A 122 -6.18 16.52 14.33
CA GLN A 122 -5.41 15.42 13.73
C GLN A 122 -6.08 14.07 13.96
N ALA A 123 -6.62 13.83 15.16
CA ALA A 123 -7.37 12.62 15.45
C ALA A 123 -8.62 12.48 14.55
N GLN A 124 -9.33 13.60 14.31
CA GLN A 124 -10.44 13.64 13.38
C GLN A 124 -9.99 13.36 11.94
N ALA A 125 -8.90 13.98 11.47
CA ALA A 125 -8.37 13.76 10.12
C ALA A 125 -8.00 12.30 9.87
N VAL A 126 -7.33 11.65 10.84
CA VAL A 126 -7.00 10.22 10.77
C VAL A 126 -8.27 9.36 10.69
N THR A 127 -9.28 9.69 11.49
CA THR A 127 -10.57 8.97 11.47
C THR A 127 -11.24 9.10 10.10
N HIS A 128 -11.37 10.32 9.58
CA HIS A 128 -11.95 10.58 8.25
C HIS A 128 -11.19 9.88 7.12
N PHE A 129 -9.85 9.81 7.21
CA PHE A 129 -9.03 9.09 6.25
C PHE A 129 -9.34 7.58 6.24
N TRP A 130 -9.47 6.95 7.41
CA TRP A 130 -9.81 5.54 7.49
C TRP A 130 -11.23 5.25 7.00
N ASP A 131 -12.18 6.15 7.29
CA ASP A 131 -13.55 6.05 6.76
C ASP A 131 -13.57 6.18 5.24
N PHE A 132 -12.77 7.10 4.67
CA PHE A 132 -12.58 7.22 3.23
C PHE A 132 -12.03 5.93 2.61
N LEU A 133 -10.93 5.38 3.14
CA LEU A 133 -10.35 4.13 2.66
C LEU A 133 -11.34 2.97 2.77
N LYS A 134 -12.06 2.88 3.87
CA LYS A 134 -13.10 1.87 4.06
C LYS A 134 -14.20 2.03 3.01
N GLY A 135 -14.61 3.26 2.71
CA GLY A 135 -15.55 3.55 1.63
C GLY A 135 -15.05 3.18 0.23
N LEU A 136 -13.74 3.28 -0.04
CA LEU A 136 -13.16 2.86 -1.31
C LEU A 136 -13.14 1.33 -1.46
N ILE A 137 -12.78 0.62 -0.41
CA ILE A 137 -12.44 -0.82 -0.48
C ILE A 137 -13.64 -1.70 -0.09
N MET A 138 -14.43 -1.28 0.89
CA MET A 138 -15.49 -2.07 1.54
C MET A 138 -16.91 -1.60 1.16
N MET A 139 -17.11 -0.98 -0.02
CA MET A 139 -18.45 -0.49 -0.40
C MET A 139 -19.51 -1.56 -0.12
N ASP A 140 -20.46 -1.17 0.72
CA ASP A 140 -21.61 -1.95 1.12
C ASP A 140 -22.31 -2.54 -0.11
N GLU A 141 -22.65 -3.81 -0.01
CA GLU A 141 -23.35 -4.60 -1.02
C GLU A 141 -24.70 -3.94 -1.43
N GLN A 142 -25.19 -3.01 -0.61
CA GLN A 142 -26.34 -2.14 -0.90
C GLN A 142 -26.23 -1.35 -2.21
N ALA A 143 -25.04 -0.87 -2.61
CA ALA A 143 -24.88 -0.16 -3.89
C ALA A 143 -24.88 -1.11 -5.12
N ARG A 144 -24.64 -2.42 -4.90
CA ARG A 144 -24.76 -3.47 -5.93
C ARG A 144 -26.22 -3.86 -6.15
N CYS A 145 -27.06 -3.77 -5.10
CA CYS A 145 -28.48 -4.09 -5.18
C CYS A 145 -29.26 -3.11 -6.08
N GLU A 146 -28.98 -1.81 -5.98
CA GLU A 146 -29.72 -0.80 -6.75
C GLU A 146 -29.41 -0.84 -8.26
N LYS A 147 -28.16 -1.13 -8.65
CA LYS A 147 -27.81 -1.31 -10.07
C LYS A 147 -28.34 -2.63 -10.66
N ARG A 148 -28.59 -3.65 -9.83
CA ARG A 148 -29.20 -4.92 -10.29
C ARG A 148 -30.70 -4.76 -10.51
N ASN A 149 -31.40 -4.03 -9.64
CA ASN A 149 -32.84 -3.81 -9.75
C ASN A 149 -33.22 -3.01 -11.02
N VAL A 150 -32.45 -1.98 -11.37
CA VAL A 150 -32.66 -1.19 -12.61
C VAL A 150 -32.44 -2.04 -13.87
N ALA A 151 -31.46 -2.95 -13.88
CA ALA A 151 -31.19 -3.82 -15.02
C ALA A 151 -32.28 -4.91 -15.23
N THR A 152 -32.96 -5.33 -14.17
CA THR A 152 -34.13 -6.23 -14.26
C THR A 152 -35.42 -5.53 -14.67
N ASP A 153 -35.54 -4.22 -14.41
CA ASP A 153 -36.75 -3.45 -14.73
C ASP A 153 -36.80 -3.05 -16.22
N VAL A 154 -35.64 -2.75 -16.83
CA VAL A 154 -35.54 -2.48 -18.28
C VAL A 154 -35.79 -3.73 -19.15
N LYS A 155 -35.69 -4.94 -18.58
CA LYS A 155 -36.01 -6.21 -19.27
C LYS A 155 -37.47 -6.63 -19.18
N ARG A 156 -38.33 -5.84 -18.51
CA ARG A 156 -39.77 -6.09 -18.36
C ARG A 156 -40.66 -5.12 -19.15
N ILE A 157 -40.07 -4.29 -20.03
CA ILE A 157 -40.80 -3.43 -20.97
C ILE A 157 -40.59 -3.96 -22.39
#